data_AF-E9FVP5-F1
#
_entry.id   AF-E9FVP5-F1
#
_cell.length_a   1.000
_cell.length_b   1.000
_cell.length_c   1.000
_cell.angle_alpha   90.00
_cell.angle_beta   90.00
_cell.angle_gamma   90.00
#
_symmetry.space_group_name_H-M   'P 1'
#
loop_
_entity.id
_entity.type
_entity.pdbx_description
1 polymer ?
#
loop_
_entity_poly.entity_id
_entity_poly.type
_entity_poly.pdbx_seq_one_letter_code
_entity_poly.pdbx_strand_id
1 'polypeptide(L)'
;RNGVLYIKPTLTADRFGEDFLYNGTLDMWKEGCNVNYNGGCIATSAEDIINPIQSARMRTLNSFSFTYGTVEVRAKMPRGDWIWPAIWMMPTENRYGAWP
;
A
#
# COMPACT_ATOMS: atom_id res chain seq x y z
N ARG A 1 -17.00 -7.18 -9.85
CA ARG A 1 -16.99 -8.08 -11.02
C ARG A 1 -16.16 -9.31 -10.66
N ASN A 2 -16.76 -10.51 -10.68
CA ASN A 2 -16.21 -11.85 -10.35
C ASN A 2 -15.60 -12.11 -8.95
N GLY A 3 -15.55 -11.11 -8.05
CA GLY A 3 -15.07 -11.30 -6.67
C GLY A 3 -13.57 -11.58 -6.54
N VAL A 4 -12.82 -11.49 -7.64
CA VAL A 4 -11.36 -11.68 -7.65
C VAL A 4 -10.69 -10.32 -7.69
N LEU A 5 -9.77 -10.10 -6.75
CA LEU A 5 -8.92 -8.92 -6.68
C LEU A 5 -7.54 -9.25 -7.28
N TYR A 6 -7.07 -8.38 -8.18
CA TYR A 6 -5.72 -8.45 -8.72
C TYR A 6 -4.92 -7.24 -8.22
N ILE A 7 -3.82 -7.51 -7.55
CA ILE A 7 -2.83 -6.50 -7.17
C ILE A 7 -1.58 -6.78 -8.01
N LYS A 8 -1.23 -5.83 -8.87
CA LYS A 8 -0.06 -5.90 -9.74
C LYS A 8 0.77 -4.64 -9.51
N PRO A 9 2.01 -4.76 -9.03
CA PRO A 9 2.92 -3.62 -8.99
C PRO A 9 3.17 -3.07 -10.40
N THR A 10 3.28 -1.75 -10.53
CA THR A 10 3.54 -1.06 -11.79
C THR A 10 4.70 -0.09 -11.61
N LEU A 11 5.38 0.28 -12.71
CA LEU A 11 6.41 1.31 -12.62
C LEU A 11 5.74 2.67 -12.48
N THR A 12 6.29 3.53 -11.63
CA THR A 12 5.86 4.93 -11.52
C THR A 12 6.09 5.67 -12.85
N ALA A 13 7.22 5.37 -13.51
CA ALA A 13 7.57 5.93 -14.81
C ALA A 13 6.57 5.54 -15.94
N ASP A 14 5.91 4.39 -15.86
CA ASP A 14 4.87 4.00 -16.84
C ASP A 14 3.71 5.00 -16.87
N ARG A 15 3.45 5.68 -15.74
CA ARG A 15 2.36 6.64 -15.60
C ARG A 15 2.81 8.10 -15.75
N PHE A 16 4.00 8.44 -15.28
CA PHE A 16 4.45 9.84 -15.17
C PHE A 16 5.71 10.18 -15.97
N GLY A 17 6.36 9.19 -16.58
CA GLY A 17 7.65 9.34 -17.25
C GLY A 17 8.86 9.22 -16.31
N GLU A 18 10.03 8.96 -16.89
CA GLU A 18 11.29 8.79 -16.14
C GLU A 18 11.71 10.08 -15.42
N ASP A 19 11.56 11.25 -16.08
CA ASP A 19 11.95 12.55 -15.49
C ASP A 19 11.17 12.88 -14.21
N PHE A 20 9.96 12.34 -14.07
CA PHE A 20 9.14 12.52 -12.88
C PHE A 20 9.74 11.86 -11.64
N LEU A 21 10.52 10.77 -11.81
CA LEU A 21 11.19 10.11 -10.67
C LEU A 21 12.19 11.04 -9.99
N TYR A 22 12.78 11.98 -10.74
CA TYR A 22 13.86 12.85 -10.28
C TYR A 22 13.41 14.26 -9.93
N ASN A 23 12.26 14.72 -10.44
CA ASN A 23 11.79 16.11 -10.27
C ASN A 23 10.33 16.24 -9.81
N GLY A 24 9.63 15.12 -9.65
CA GLY A 24 8.19 15.10 -9.40
C GLY A 24 7.79 15.17 -7.92
N THR A 25 6.49 15.41 -7.72
CA THR A 25 5.80 15.19 -6.45
C THR A 25 4.62 14.26 -6.68
N LEU A 26 4.70 13.07 -6.10
CA LEU A 26 3.61 12.10 -6.09
C LEU A 26 2.69 12.35 -4.88
N ASP A 27 1.48 12.83 -5.15
CA ASP A 27 0.43 13.01 -4.15
C ASP A 27 -0.57 11.84 -4.19
N MET A 28 -0.45 10.93 -3.21
CA MET A 28 -1.30 9.74 -3.11
C MET A 28 -2.64 10.00 -2.41
N TRP A 29 -2.90 11.22 -1.90
CA TRP A 29 -4.23 11.54 -1.34
C TRP A 29 -5.32 11.43 -2.40
N LYS A 30 -4.98 11.78 -3.64
CA LYS A 30 -5.85 11.66 -4.81
C LYS A 30 -6.09 10.20 -5.23
N GLU A 31 -5.29 9.28 -4.72
CA GLU A 31 -5.31 7.84 -5.03
C GLU A 31 -5.83 7.00 -3.85
N GLY A 32 -6.39 7.62 -2.82
CA GLY A 32 -6.97 6.92 -1.67
C GLY A 32 -5.94 6.45 -0.63
N CYS A 33 -4.89 7.25 -0.38
CA CYS A 33 -3.93 6.97 0.69
C CYS A 33 -4.63 6.66 2.02
N ASN A 34 -4.36 5.48 2.58
CA ASN A 34 -5.07 4.95 3.75
C ASN A 34 -4.18 4.74 5.00
N VAL A 35 -2.92 5.16 4.97
CA VAL A 35 -2.04 5.35 6.13
C VAL A 35 -1.06 6.46 5.79
N ASN A 36 -1.08 7.52 6.59
CA ASN A 36 -0.13 8.61 6.53
C ASN A 36 0.84 8.54 7.70
N TYR A 37 1.83 7.66 7.63
CA TYR A 37 2.88 7.60 8.63
C TYR A 37 4.03 8.51 8.19
N ASN A 38 4.44 9.45 9.05
CA ASN A 38 5.51 10.43 8.77
C ASN A 38 5.38 11.14 7.40
N GLY A 39 4.17 11.52 7.00
CA GLY A 39 3.94 12.21 5.72
C GLY A 39 3.96 11.30 4.49
N GLY A 40 4.01 9.98 4.66
CA GLY A 40 4.16 9.00 3.57
C GLY A 40 3.04 8.93 2.52
N CYS A 41 2.04 9.82 2.56
CA CYS A 41 1.08 9.99 1.46
C CYS A 41 1.58 10.93 0.35
N ILE A 42 2.66 11.68 0.58
CA ILE A 42 3.28 12.54 -0.42
C ILE A 42 4.75 12.15 -0.54
N ALA A 43 5.20 11.84 -1.75
CA ALA A 43 6.60 11.57 -2.05
C ALA A 43 7.11 12.62 -3.05
N THR A 44 8.09 13.41 -2.63
CA THR A 44 8.74 14.41 -3.48
C THR A 44 10.17 13.98 -3.73
N SER A 45 10.62 14.03 -4.98
CA SER A 45 12.04 13.83 -5.29
C SER A 45 12.88 14.91 -4.63
N ALA A 46 13.90 14.50 -3.87
CA ALA A 46 14.84 15.39 -3.20
C ALA A 46 16.26 14.80 -3.30
N GLU A 47 16.86 14.38 -2.20
CA GLU A 47 18.10 13.60 -2.22
C GLU A 47 17.88 12.20 -2.83
N ASP A 48 16.67 11.65 -2.63
CA ASP A 48 16.21 10.40 -3.22
C ASP A 48 15.22 10.63 -4.38
N ILE A 49 15.16 9.66 -5.28
CA ILE A 49 14.12 9.58 -6.30
C ILE A 49 12.77 9.19 -5.69
N ILE A 50 11.68 9.51 -6.38
CA ILE A 50 10.37 8.93 -6.08
C ILE A 50 10.46 7.40 -6.21
N ASN A 51 9.75 6.68 -5.36
CA ASN A 51 9.67 5.23 -5.42
C ASN A 51 9.34 4.77 -6.87
N PRO A 52 10.24 4.03 -7.52
CA PRO A 52 10.07 3.67 -8.93
C PRO A 52 8.99 2.62 -9.15
N ILE A 53 8.55 1.95 -8.08
CA ILE A 53 7.49 0.93 -8.09
C ILE A 53 6.30 1.43 -7.28
N GLN A 54 5.11 1.30 -7.85
CA GLN A 54 3.84 1.50 -7.16
C GLN A 54 3.22 0.14 -6.83
N SER A 55 2.72 0.01 -5.61
CA SER A 55 1.96 -1.15 -5.14
C SER A 55 0.64 -0.70 -4.51
N ALA A 56 -0.20 -1.65 -4.11
CA ALA A 56 -1.46 -1.35 -3.47
C ALA A 56 -1.48 -1.85 -2.03
N ARG A 57 -2.16 -1.09 -1.16
CA ARG A 57 -2.52 -1.53 0.19
C ARG A 57 -4.00 -1.28 0.42
N MET A 58 -4.70 -2.29 0.91
CA MET A 58 -6.10 -2.20 1.32
C MET A 58 -6.22 -2.51 2.81
N ARG A 59 -7.10 -1.80 3.50
CA ARG A 59 -7.36 -1.98 4.93
C ARG A 59 -8.84 -1.82 5.21
N THR A 60 -9.32 -2.50 6.24
CA THR A 60 -10.72 -2.45 6.66
C THR A 60 -10.96 -1.59 7.90
N LEU A 61 -9.97 -0.81 8.33
CA LEU A 61 -9.98 -0.09 9.62
C LEU A 61 -11.28 0.69 9.91
N ASN A 62 -11.82 1.39 8.90
CA ASN A 62 -13.03 2.21 9.03
C ASN A 62 -14.28 1.56 8.42
N SER A 63 -14.19 0.32 7.94
CA SER A 63 -15.26 -0.34 7.20
C SER A 63 -15.71 -1.66 7.83
N PHE A 64 -14.76 -2.43 8.37
CA PHE A 64 -15.05 -3.73 8.96
C PHE A 64 -13.95 -4.11 9.96
N SER A 65 -14.37 -4.42 11.17
CA SER A 65 -13.56 -5.07 12.19
C SER A 65 -14.41 -6.10 12.90
N PHE A 66 -13.77 -7.14 13.40
CA PHE A 66 -14.43 -8.24 14.08
C PHE A 66 -13.56 -8.69 15.26
N THR A 67 -14.19 -9.26 16.27
CA THR A 67 -13.50 -9.81 17.44
C THR A 67 -13.73 -11.31 17.45
N TYR A 68 -12.63 -12.08 17.52
CA TYR A 68 -12.62 -13.55 17.47
C TYR A 68 -13.12 -14.13 16.13
N GLY A 69 -13.07 -15.46 15.98
CA GLY A 69 -13.45 -16.14 14.73
C GLY A 69 -12.27 -16.35 13.79
N THR A 70 -12.57 -16.66 12.53
CA THR A 70 -11.57 -17.11 11.55
C THR A 70 -11.68 -16.30 10.26
N VAL A 71 -10.52 -15.84 9.77
CA VAL A 71 -10.39 -15.20 8.46
C VAL A 71 -9.65 -16.14 7.53
N GLU A 72 -10.31 -16.54 6.45
CA GLU A 72 -9.72 -17.37 5.41
C GLU A 72 -9.46 -16.52 4.16
N VAL A 73 -8.22 -16.53 3.67
CA VAL A 73 -7.84 -15.82 2.45
C VAL A 73 -7.29 -16.81 1.43
N ARG A 74 -7.94 -16.90 0.27
CA ARG A 74 -7.44 -17.67 -0.88
C ARG A 74 -6.73 -16.73 -1.85
N ALA A 75 -5.40 -16.78 -1.88
CA ALA A 75 -4.59 -15.93 -2.73
C ALA A 75 -3.58 -16.74 -3.56
N LYS A 76 -3.27 -16.24 -4.77
CA LYS A 76 -2.14 -16.72 -5.58
C LYS A 76 -1.02 -15.69 -5.46
N MET A 77 0.10 -16.09 -4.87
CA MET A 77 1.23 -15.18 -4.66
C MET A 77 2.00 -14.94 -5.96
N PRO A 78 2.52 -13.71 -6.18
CA PRO A 78 3.44 -13.43 -7.27
C PRO A 78 4.77 -14.18 -7.10
N ARG A 79 5.51 -14.34 -8.20
CA ARG A 79 6.88 -14.87 -8.21
C ARG A 79 7.82 -13.79 -8.73
N GLY A 80 8.97 -13.66 -8.09
CA GLY A 80 10.01 -12.70 -8.46
C GLY A 80 10.84 -12.33 -7.24
N ASP A 81 12.04 -11.82 -7.50
CA ASP A 81 12.95 -11.43 -6.44
C ASP A 81 12.43 -10.17 -5.73
N TRP A 82 12.65 -10.11 -4.41
CA TRP A 82 12.35 -8.95 -3.57
C TRP A 82 10.86 -8.56 -3.47
N ILE A 83 9.93 -9.41 -3.94
CA ILE A 83 8.50 -9.19 -3.80
C ILE A 83 8.04 -9.70 -2.43
N TRP A 84 7.34 -8.84 -1.67
CA TRP A 84 6.82 -9.17 -0.35
C TRP A 84 5.30 -8.94 -0.27
N PRO A 85 4.47 -9.96 -0.61
CA PRO A 85 3.04 -9.90 -0.35
C PRO A 85 2.76 -10.16 1.13
N ALA A 86 1.84 -9.39 1.72
CA ALA A 86 1.46 -9.55 3.13
C ALA A 86 -0.06 -9.55 3.29
N ILE A 87 -0.55 -10.46 4.12
CA ILE A 87 -1.93 -10.50 4.63
C ILE A 87 -1.78 -10.59 6.13
N TRP A 88 -2.29 -9.59 6.84
CA TRP A 88 -2.17 -9.46 8.28
C TRP A 88 -3.36 -8.72 8.85
N MET A 89 -3.51 -8.78 10.17
CA MET A 89 -4.56 -8.11 10.91
C MET A 89 -3.92 -7.18 11.95
N MET A 90 -4.62 -6.09 12.24
CA MET A 90 -4.29 -5.18 13.32
C MET A 90 -5.58 -4.82 14.08
N PRO A 91 -5.50 -4.52 15.39
CA PRO A 91 -6.65 -4.06 16.13
C PRO A 91 -7.13 -2.70 15.58
N THR A 92 -8.44 -2.45 15.68
CA THR A 92 -9.04 -1.16 15.28
C THR A 92 -8.50 -0.01 16.14
N GLU A 93 -8.30 -0.29 17.43
CA GLU A 93 -7.81 0.68 18.42
C GLU A 93 -6.54 0.14 19.10
N ASN A 94 -5.58 1.02 19.35
CA ASN A 94 -4.32 0.70 20.03
C ASN A 94 -4.50 0.62 21.56
N ARG A 95 -5.41 -0.25 22.03
CA ARG A 95 -5.76 -0.39 23.46
C ARG A 95 -4.61 -0.90 24.33
N TYR A 96 -3.65 -1.59 23.73
CA TYR A 96 -2.55 -2.25 24.43
C TYR A 96 -1.18 -1.58 24.18
N GLY A 97 -1.16 -0.38 23.59
CA GLY A 97 0.06 0.33 23.23
C GLY A 97 0.16 0.61 21.73
N ALA A 98 1.17 1.37 21.35
CA ALA A 98 1.54 1.57 19.95
C ALA A 98 2.16 0.28 19.38
N TRP A 99 2.03 0.09 18.07
CA TRP A 99 2.81 -0.92 17.36
C TRP A 99 4.31 -0.59 17.48
N PRO A 100 5.22 -1.58 17.58
CA PRO A 100 4.98 -3.03 17.65
C PRO A 100 4.44 -3.52 18.99
#